data_AF-A0A382NIZ8-F1
#
_entry.id   AF-A0A382NIZ8-F1
#
_cell.length_a   1.000
_cell.length_b   1.000
_cell.length_c   1.000
_cell.angle_alpha   90.00
_cell.angle_beta   90.00
_cell.angle_gamma   90.00
#
_symmetry.space_group_name_H-M   'P 1'
#
loop_
_entity.id
_entity.type
_entity.pdbx_description
1 polymer ?
#
loop_
_entity_poly.entity_id
_entity_poly.type
_entity_poly.pdbx_seq_one_letter_code
_entity_poly.pdbx_strand_id
1 'polypeptide(L)'
;MTMKSRITGIVVGAMALIFCSTAQAQNGVEPRYERYNADRKSIEVDGDLSDWAGVTFIEPRFEASDNRETGKGNSTIGDVTYSTFAEYNGGTWSGPDDHTTLTAVAWDQNGLYLGIIVTDDEHEHAAGNAWNGDGVQMGLTDPDRSAVTHLYNYCIKDGYESGKVYKSGDAGIIADQERGPGNYTVAMVRDDAKKTTTYEALF
;
A
#
# COMPACT_ATOMS: atom_id res chain seq x y z
N MET A 1 -29.68 38.43 -61.01
CA MET A 1 -28.53 38.94 -60.22
C MET A 1 -28.44 38.11 -58.97
N THR A 2 -27.37 37.35 -58.86
CA THR A 2 -27.16 36.25 -57.93
C THR A 2 -26.47 36.78 -56.67
N MET A 3 -26.99 36.50 -55.47
CA MET A 3 -26.17 36.50 -54.26
C MET A 3 -26.44 35.23 -53.47
N LYS A 4 -25.46 34.33 -53.55
CA LYS A 4 -25.29 33.16 -52.69
C LYS A 4 -24.81 33.67 -51.32
N SER A 5 -25.60 33.49 -50.28
CA SER A 5 -25.12 33.66 -48.89
C SER A 5 -24.38 32.39 -48.47
N ARG A 6 -23.14 32.55 -48.01
CA ARG A 6 -22.22 31.48 -47.63
C ARG A 6 -22.48 31.09 -46.17
N ILE A 7 -22.58 29.78 -45.95
CA ILE A 7 -22.63 29.12 -44.64
C ILE A 7 -21.41 29.56 -43.80
N THR A 8 -21.65 30.03 -42.59
CA THR A 8 -20.63 30.04 -41.53
C THR A 8 -21.19 29.23 -40.36
N GLY A 9 -20.90 27.93 -40.36
CA GLY A 9 -21.24 27.06 -39.24
C GLY A 9 -20.34 27.39 -38.06
N ILE A 10 -20.91 27.91 -36.98
CA ILE A 10 -20.21 28.01 -35.70
C ILE A 10 -20.28 26.61 -35.09
N VAL A 11 -19.18 25.87 -35.19
CA VAL A 11 -18.96 24.67 -34.37
C VAL A 11 -18.70 25.16 -32.95
N VAL A 12 -19.72 25.10 -32.09
CA VAL A 12 -19.53 25.22 -30.65
C VAL A 12 -18.90 23.90 -30.20
N GLY A 13 -17.57 23.86 -30.20
CA GLY A 13 -16.82 22.79 -29.57
C GLY A 13 -17.08 22.85 -28.08
N ALA A 14 -17.86 21.90 -27.56
CA ALA A 14 -17.99 21.69 -26.14
C ALA A 14 -16.61 21.23 -25.60
N MET A 15 -15.79 22.18 -25.16
CA MET A 15 -14.70 21.85 -24.26
C MET A 15 -15.35 21.38 -22.95
N ALA A 16 -15.34 20.07 -22.73
CA ALA A 16 -15.57 19.52 -21.42
C ALA A 16 -14.43 20.01 -20.53
N LEU A 17 -14.65 21.12 -19.83
CA LEU A 17 -13.88 21.49 -18.66
C LEU A 17 -14.13 20.39 -17.63
N ILE A 18 -13.22 19.42 -17.56
CA ILE A 18 -13.11 18.53 -16.41
C ILE A 18 -12.66 19.44 -15.27
N PHE A 19 -13.63 19.97 -14.53
CA PHE A 19 -13.36 20.47 -13.20
C PHE A 19 -12.90 19.27 -12.38
N CYS A 20 -11.58 19.10 -12.27
CA CYS A 20 -11.00 18.33 -11.19
C CYS A 20 -11.27 19.15 -9.94
N SER A 21 -12.46 18.98 -9.33
CA SER A 21 -12.68 19.44 -7.98
C SER A 21 -11.58 18.80 -7.14
N THR A 22 -10.77 19.60 -6.48
CA THR A 22 -9.89 19.15 -5.39
C THR A 22 -10.79 18.70 -4.26
N ALA A 23 -11.40 17.51 -4.41
CA ALA A 23 -12.02 16.83 -3.29
C ALA A 23 -10.87 16.58 -2.31
N GLN A 24 -10.94 17.23 -1.15
CA GLN A 24 -10.02 16.94 -0.06
C GLN A 24 -10.10 15.43 0.22
N ALA A 25 -8.95 14.80 0.45
CA ALA A 25 -8.88 13.42 0.91
C ALA A 25 -9.86 13.24 2.08
N GLN A 26 -10.75 12.25 1.97
CA GLN A 26 -11.73 11.98 3.03
C GLN A 26 -11.13 11.09 4.11
N ASN A 27 -10.10 10.32 3.77
CA ASN A 27 -9.54 9.26 4.61
C ASN A 27 -8.12 9.57 5.08
N GLY A 28 -7.65 10.81 4.87
CA GLY A 28 -6.27 11.16 5.14
C GLY A 28 -5.29 10.42 4.23
N VAL A 29 -5.73 9.90 3.07
CA VAL A 29 -4.87 9.27 2.07
C VAL A 29 -4.69 10.23 0.92
N GLU A 30 -3.50 10.25 0.33
CA GLU A 30 -3.22 11.10 -0.81
C GLU A 30 -4.32 10.98 -1.91
N PRO A 31 -4.88 12.09 -2.44
CA PRO A 31 -6.06 12.05 -3.31
C PRO A 31 -5.92 11.16 -4.56
N ARG A 32 -4.70 10.95 -5.06
CA ARG A 32 -4.42 10.05 -6.18
C ARG A 32 -4.74 8.59 -5.88
N TYR A 33 -4.70 8.19 -4.61
CA TYR A 33 -4.85 6.80 -4.15
C TYR A 33 -6.05 6.58 -3.24
N GLU A 34 -6.91 7.60 -3.08
CA GLU A 34 -8.14 7.47 -2.27
C GLU A 34 -9.11 6.41 -2.80
N ARG A 35 -9.03 6.11 -4.09
CA ARG A 35 -9.73 5.01 -4.72
C ARG A 35 -8.79 4.32 -5.69
N TYR A 36 -8.74 3.00 -5.57
CA TYR A 36 -7.92 2.14 -6.41
C TYR A 36 -8.78 0.98 -6.91
N ASN A 37 -8.68 0.68 -8.21
CA ASN A 37 -9.32 -0.50 -8.78
C ASN A 37 -8.27 -1.62 -8.82
N ALA A 38 -8.47 -2.64 -8.01
CA ALA A 38 -7.59 -3.81 -8.00
C ALA A 38 -7.75 -4.64 -9.29
N ASP A 39 -6.63 -5.08 -9.83
CA ASP A 39 -6.60 -5.91 -11.02
C ASP A 39 -7.13 -7.32 -10.71
N ARG A 40 -7.94 -7.87 -11.63
CA ARG A 40 -8.43 -9.25 -11.51
C ARG A 40 -7.35 -10.22 -12.00
N LYS A 41 -6.55 -10.73 -11.08
CA LYS A 41 -5.38 -11.58 -11.36
C LYS A 41 -5.16 -12.59 -10.24
N SER A 42 -4.85 -13.83 -10.62
CA SER A 42 -4.39 -14.87 -9.69
C SER A 42 -2.92 -14.63 -9.39
N ILE A 43 -2.57 -14.66 -8.10
CA ILE A 43 -1.20 -14.56 -7.59
C ILE A 43 -0.88 -15.84 -6.81
N GLU A 44 0.31 -16.37 -7.00
CA GLU A 44 0.90 -17.39 -6.14
C GLU A 44 1.60 -16.70 -4.97
N VAL A 45 1.25 -17.06 -3.73
CA VAL A 45 1.88 -16.49 -2.54
C VAL A 45 3.19 -17.24 -2.27
N ASP A 46 4.27 -16.77 -2.88
CA ASP A 46 5.58 -17.44 -2.85
C ASP A 46 6.81 -16.54 -2.69
N GLY A 47 6.62 -15.23 -2.55
CA GLY A 47 7.67 -14.23 -2.40
C GLY A 47 8.32 -13.80 -3.71
N ASP A 48 7.83 -14.25 -4.87
CA ASP A 48 8.28 -13.85 -6.20
C ASP A 48 7.25 -12.95 -6.90
N LEU A 49 7.63 -11.69 -7.13
CA LEU A 49 6.75 -10.70 -7.75
C LEU A 49 6.57 -10.89 -9.28
N SER A 50 7.09 -11.97 -9.87
CA SER A 50 7.04 -12.19 -11.32
C SER A 50 5.61 -12.29 -11.86
N ASP A 51 4.69 -12.87 -11.10
CA ASP A 51 3.28 -12.99 -11.45
C ASP A 51 2.46 -11.73 -11.12
N TRP A 52 3.03 -10.74 -10.43
CA TRP A 52 2.46 -9.41 -10.29
C TRP A 52 2.64 -8.54 -11.55
N ALA A 53 3.37 -9.03 -12.56
CA ALA A 53 3.62 -8.26 -13.78
C ALA A 53 2.33 -7.69 -14.39
N GLY A 54 2.26 -6.36 -14.53
CA GLY A 54 1.09 -5.65 -15.04
C GLY A 54 0.07 -5.24 -13.99
N VAL A 55 0.22 -5.63 -12.73
CA VAL A 55 -0.50 -5.05 -11.59
C VAL A 55 0.23 -3.77 -11.16
N THR A 56 -0.51 -2.70 -10.93
CA THR A 56 0.09 -1.41 -10.57
C THR A 56 0.44 -1.36 -9.08
N PHE A 57 1.72 -1.28 -8.76
CA PHE A 57 2.20 -0.88 -7.44
C PHE A 57 2.09 0.64 -7.29
N ILE A 58 1.53 1.08 -6.17
CA ILE A 58 1.40 2.48 -5.77
C ILE A 58 2.27 2.76 -4.55
N GLU A 59 2.69 4.02 -4.38
CA GLU A 59 3.37 4.51 -3.19
C GLU A 59 2.36 5.34 -2.38
N PRO A 60 1.52 4.71 -1.53
CA PRO A 60 0.49 5.43 -0.80
C PRO A 60 1.13 6.38 0.23
N ARG A 61 0.59 7.59 0.32
CA ARG A 61 0.97 8.58 1.34
C ARG A 61 -0.25 8.95 2.15
N PHE A 62 -0.02 9.38 3.39
CA PHE A 62 -1.08 9.65 4.34
C PHE A 62 -0.84 10.93 5.13
N GLU A 63 -1.91 11.51 5.66
CA GLU A 63 -1.85 12.65 6.57
C GLU A 63 -1.44 12.16 7.97
N ALA A 64 -0.20 12.44 8.37
CA ALA A 64 0.28 12.22 9.73
C ALA A 64 -0.36 13.24 10.69
N SER A 65 -1.64 13.04 11.02
CA SER A 65 -2.54 14.05 11.59
C SER A 65 -2.97 13.80 13.03
N ASP A 66 -2.52 12.70 13.65
CA ASP A 66 -3.05 12.24 14.94
C ASP A 66 -2.33 12.81 16.17
N ASN A 67 -1.48 13.82 15.99
CA ASN A 67 -0.62 14.47 16.99
C ASN A 67 0.35 13.55 17.73
N ARG A 68 0.40 12.25 17.42
CA ARG A 68 1.33 11.30 18.05
C ARG A 68 2.66 11.21 17.30
N GLU A 69 2.71 11.72 16.08
CA GLU A 69 3.79 11.42 15.14
C GLU A 69 4.18 12.66 14.32
N THR A 70 5.45 12.72 13.92
CA THR A 70 5.93 13.71 12.95
C THR A 70 6.07 13.07 11.58
N GLY A 71 5.24 13.50 10.64
CA GLY A 71 5.28 13.01 9.26
C GLY A 71 6.58 13.35 8.53
N LYS A 72 7.12 12.36 7.81
CA LYS A 72 8.37 12.42 7.02
C LYS A 72 8.17 11.99 5.57
N GLY A 73 9.16 12.27 4.72
CA GLY A 73 9.04 12.06 3.26
C GLY A 73 7.89 12.85 2.63
N ASN A 74 7.70 14.09 3.11
CA ASN A 74 6.49 14.87 2.86
C ASN A 74 6.33 15.32 1.40
N SER A 75 5.08 15.38 0.95
CA SER A 75 4.63 16.04 -0.28
C SER A 75 3.34 16.79 -0.01
N THR A 76 3.22 18.00 -0.56
CA THR A 76 2.08 18.88 -0.32
C THR A 76 1.22 18.99 -1.57
N ILE A 77 -0.08 18.76 -1.42
CA ILE A 77 -1.08 18.89 -2.49
C ILE A 77 -2.17 19.84 -2.01
N GLY A 78 -2.27 20.99 -2.67
CA GLY A 78 -3.06 22.10 -2.15
C GLY A 78 -2.49 22.56 -0.81
N ASP A 79 -3.32 22.53 0.23
CA ASP A 79 -2.96 22.95 1.59
C ASP A 79 -2.71 21.77 2.55
N VAL A 80 -2.69 20.53 2.04
CA VAL A 80 -2.54 19.30 2.83
C VAL A 80 -1.18 18.67 2.59
N THR A 81 -0.49 18.29 3.66
CA THR A 81 0.77 17.55 3.62
C THR A 81 0.54 16.07 3.84
N TYR A 82 1.04 15.25 2.91
CA TYR A 82 1.03 13.80 2.97
C TYR A 82 2.45 13.27 3.16
N SER A 83 2.59 12.25 3.98
CA SER A 83 3.85 11.66 4.43
C SER A 83 3.95 10.22 3.96
N THR A 84 5.19 9.74 3.77
CA THR A 84 5.46 8.31 3.52
C THR A 84 5.65 7.53 4.82
N PHE A 85 6.00 8.23 5.89
CA PHE A 85 6.35 7.65 7.18
C PHE A 85 5.96 8.62 8.29
N ALA A 86 5.67 8.10 9.47
CA ALA A 86 5.37 8.89 10.64
C ALA A 86 6.12 8.30 11.85
N GLU A 87 6.99 9.11 12.43
CA GLU A 87 7.84 8.66 13.55
C GLU A 87 7.00 8.39 14.79
N TYR A 88 7.09 7.16 15.32
CA TYR A 88 6.34 6.72 16.49
C TYR A 88 7.21 5.88 17.43
N ASN A 89 7.08 6.11 18.73
CA ASN A 89 7.67 5.30 19.82
C ASN A 89 9.15 4.90 19.63
N GLY A 90 9.97 5.82 19.11
CA GLY A 90 11.40 5.60 18.88
C GLY A 90 11.78 5.24 17.44
N GLY A 91 10.82 4.96 16.56
CA GLY A 91 11.06 4.86 15.12
C GLY A 91 11.48 6.22 14.55
N THR A 92 12.57 6.24 13.80
CA THR A 92 13.14 7.45 13.19
C THR A 92 13.22 7.30 11.68
N TRP A 93 13.15 8.43 10.97
CA TRP A 93 13.31 8.46 9.52
C TRP A 93 14.20 9.63 9.12
N SER A 94 15.31 9.31 8.46
CA SER A 94 16.35 10.21 7.97
C SER A 94 16.41 10.29 6.44
N GLY A 95 15.81 9.32 5.74
CA GLY A 95 15.69 9.34 4.29
C GLY A 95 14.91 8.15 3.72
N PRO A 96 14.71 8.11 2.39
CA PRO A 96 13.98 7.03 1.72
C PRO A 96 14.59 5.62 1.88
N ASP A 97 15.87 5.55 2.24
CA ASP A 97 16.55 4.29 2.53
C ASP A 97 16.06 3.66 3.85
N ASP A 98 15.56 4.47 4.79
CA ASP A 98 15.12 4.02 6.13
C ASP A 98 13.68 3.50 6.09
N HIS A 99 12.82 4.05 5.23
CA HIS A 99 11.50 3.47 4.97
C HIS A 99 10.85 4.07 3.73
N THR A 100 10.48 3.22 2.77
CA THR A 100 9.46 3.52 1.75
C THR A 100 8.62 2.29 1.47
N THR A 101 7.39 2.49 1.02
CA THR A 101 6.44 1.40 0.76
C THR A 101 5.86 1.48 -0.64
N LEU A 102 5.90 0.36 -1.35
CA LEU A 102 5.07 0.11 -2.53
C LEU A 102 4.00 -0.91 -2.17
N THR A 103 2.78 -0.69 -2.63
CA THR A 103 1.64 -1.58 -2.38
C THR A 103 0.87 -1.86 -3.67
N ALA A 104 0.48 -3.11 -3.88
CA ALA A 104 -0.41 -3.53 -4.96
C ALA A 104 -1.52 -4.43 -4.41
N VAL A 105 -2.68 -4.37 -5.04
CA VAL A 105 -3.83 -5.20 -4.70
C VAL A 105 -4.33 -5.90 -5.95
N ALA A 106 -4.50 -7.21 -5.88
CA ALA A 106 -5.10 -8.02 -6.93
C ALA A 106 -6.18 -8.94 -6.33
N TRP A 107 -7.04 -9.51 -7.17
CA TRP A 107 -8.06 -10.44 -6.69
C TRP A 107 -8.46 -11.47 -7.75
N ASP A 108 -8.94 -12.62 -7.30
CA ASP A 108 -9.59 -13.62 -8.16
C ASP A 108 -10.71 -14.35 -7.41
N GLN A 109 -11.09 -15.56 -7.85
CA GLN A 109 -12.11 -16.38 -7.16
C GLN A 109 -11.64 -16.96 -5.82
N ASN A 110 -10.34 -16.99 -5.54
CA ASN A 110 -9.76 -17.54 -4.32
C ASN A 110 -9.70 -16.50 -3.19
N GLY A 111 -9.53 -15.22 -3.53
CA GLY A 111 -9.52 -14.16 -2.52
C GLY A 111 -8.88 -12.86 -2.98
N LEU A 112 -8.49 -12.05 -1.99
CA LEU A 112 -7.77 -10.80 -2.16
C LEU A 112 -6.28 -11.02 -1.95
N TYR A 113 -5.47 -10.55 -2.88
CA TYR A 113 -4.02 -10.58 -2.81
C TYR A 113 -3.46 -9.20 -2.49
N LEU A 114 -2.48 -9.15 -1.60
CA LEU A 114 -1.74 -7.95 -1.25
C LEU A 114 -0.26 -8.19 -1.49
N GLY A 115 0.36 -7.31 -2.28
CA GLY A 115 1.79 -7.29 -2.54
C GLY A 115 2.36 -6.01 -1.94
N ILE A 116 3.35 -6.12 -1.08
CA ILE A 116 4.02 -4.97 -0.47
C ILE A 116 5.52 -5.13 -0.65
N ILE A 117 6.18 -4.04 -1.03
CA ILE A 117 7.64 -3.92 -1.01
C ILE A 117 7.98 -2.80 -0.06
N VAL A 118 8.71 -3.12 0.99
CA VAL A 118 9.28 -2.13 1.90
C VAL A 118 10.75 -1.98 1.55
N THR A 119 11.21 -0.76 1.31
CA THR A 119 12.65 -0.45 1.35
C THR A 119 12.98 0.03 2.74
N ASP A 120 13.95 -0.61 3.37
CA ASP A 120 14.40 -0.34 4.74
C ASP A 120 15.86 -0.80 4.86
N ASP A 121 16.72 0.04 5.43
CA ASP A 121 18.15 -0.22 5.51
C ASP A 121 18.49 -1.31 6.53
N GLU A 122 17.60 -1.52 7.51
CA GLU A 122 17.64 -2.64 8.42
C GLU A 122 16.34 -3.47 8.31
N HIS A 123 16.35 -4.67 8.88
CA HIS A 123 15.11 -5.39 9.16
C HIS A 123 15.28 -5.96 10.56
N GLU A 124 14.67 -5.32 11.55
CA GLU A 124 14.73 -5.67 12.96
C GLU A 124 13.39 -6.17 13.47
N HIS A 125 13.36 -7.41 13.96
CA HIS A 125 12.19 -7.99 14.61
C HIS A 125 12.60 -8.92 15.76
N ALA A 126 13.32 -8.36 16.74
CA ALA A 126 13.77 -9.04 17.95
C ALA A 126 12.62 -9.36 18.92
N ALA A 127 11.53 -8.59 18.86
CA ALA A 127 10.38 -8.86 19.71
C ALA A 127 9.64 -10.07 19.13
N GLY A 128 9.46 -11.13 19.92
CA GLY A 128 8.73 -12.33 19.50
C GLY A 128 7.22 -12.14 19.30
N ASN A 129 6.76 -10.95 18.90
CA ASN A 129 5.38 -10.58 18.61
C ASN A 129 5.35 -9.57 17.45
N ALA A 130 4.31 -9.61 16.62
CA ALA A 130 4.26 -8.82 15.38
C ALA A 130 4.00 -7.31 15.56
N TRP A 131 3.86 -6.82 16.80
CA TRP A 131 3.62 -5.40 17.07
C TRP A 131 4.90 -4.57 17.24
N ASN A 132 6.04 -5.23 17.47
CA ASN A 132 7.27 -4.58 17.90
C ASN A 132 8.45 -4.97 16.99
N GLY A 133 8.58 -4.25 15.89
CA GLY A 133 9.64 -4.43 14.90
C GLY A 133 9.09 -4.33 13.48
N ASP A 134 9.92 -4.64 12.51
CA ASP A 134 9.58 -4.50 11.09
C ASP A 134 8.62 -5.59 10.65
N GLY A 135 7.45 -5.17 10.18
CA GLY A 135 6.37 -6.07 9.79
C GLY A 135 5.21 -5.31 9.18
N VAL A 136 4.21 -6.07 8.76
CA VAL A 136 2.98 -5.54 8.19
C VAL A 136 1.82 -5.83 9.12
N GLN A 137 1.01 -4.79 9.37
CA GLN A 137 -0.32 -4.90 9.94
C GLN A 137 -1.35 -4.57 8.86
N MET A 138 -2.28 -5.48 8.61
CA MET A 138 -3.37 -5.31 7.64
C MET A 138 -4.73 -5.38 8.33
N GLY A 139 -5.47 -4.28 8.27
CA GLY A 139 -6.82 -4.17 8.83
C GLY A 139 -7.88 -4.05 7.74
N LEU A 140 -8.94 -4.85 7.83
CA LEU A 140 -10.14 -4.67 7.01
C LEU A 140 -11.28 -4.16 7.89
N THR A 141 -12.09 -3.27 7.36
CA THR A 141 -13.23 -2.67 8.08
C THR A 141 -14.56 -3.14 7.52
N ASP A 142 -15.64 -2.88 8.26
CA ASP A 142 -17.00 -2.92 7.72
C ASP A 142 -17.21 -1.83 6.65
N PRO A 143 -18.24 -1.92 5.79
CA PRO A 143 -18.46 -0.93 4.72
C PRO A 143 -18.58 0.52 5.21
N ASP A 144 -19.10 0.73 6.42
CA ASP A 144 -19.25 2.04 7.05
C ASP A 144 -17.95 2.54 7.72
N ARG A 145 -16.90 1.71 7.73
CA ARG A 145 -15.58 1.97 8.35
C ARG A 145 -15.68 2.31 9.84
N SER A 146 -16.65 1.71 10.50
CA SER A 146 -16.95 1.93 11.92
C SER A 146 -16.17 0.99 12.84
N ALA A 147 -15.74 -0.17 12.33
CA ALA A 147 -14.99 -1.15 13.08
C ALA A 147 -14.02 -1.93 12.18
N VAL A 148 -12.82 -2.19 12.71
CA VAL A 148 -11.91 -3.20 12.14
C VAL A 148 -12.53 -4.58 12.37
N THR A 149 -12.90 -5.27 11.29
CA THR A 149 -13.54 -6.59 11.30
C THR A 149 -12.54 -7.72 11.14
N HIS A 150 -11.40 -7.45 10.49
CA HIS A 150 -10.29 -8.39 10.33
C HIS A 150 -8.96 -7.68 10.60
N LEU A 151 -8.03 -8.37 11.26
CA LEU A 151 -6.71 -7.84 11.61
C LEU A 151 -5.68 -8.95 11.49
N TYR A 152 -4.68 -8.72 10.65
CA TYR A 152 -3.60 -9.66 10.36
C TYR A 152 -2.26 -8.98 10.58
N ASN A 153 -1.35 -9.65 11.26
CA ASN A 153 -0.01 -9.15 11.57
C ASN A 153 1.03 -10.17 11.14
N TYR A 154 2.05 -9.73 10.42
CA TYR A 154 3.03 -10.65 9.85
C TYR A 154 4.38 -10.03 9.60
N CYS A 155 5.42 -10.80 9.88
CA CYS A 155 6.81 -10.36 9.79
C CYS A 155 7.77 -11.55 9.68
N ILE A 156 8.99 -11.25 9.25
CA ILE A 156 10.15 -12.13 9.38
C ILE A 156 10.83 -11.82 10.72
N LYS A 157 11.09 -12.85 11.53
CA LYS A 157 11.82 -12.70 12.80
C LYS A 157 13.31 -12.47 12.58
N ASP A 158 13.98 -11.93 13.60
CA ASP A 158 15.44 -11.90 13.67
C ASP A 158 16.10 -13.27 13.43
N GLY A 159 17.33 -13.23 12.92
CA GLY A 159 18.09 -14.43 12.55
C GLY A 159 17.64 -15.03 11.21
N TYR A 160 16.99 -14.23 10.37
CA TYR A 160 16.63 -14.63 9.02
C TYR A 160 17.86 -14.80 8.11
N GLU A 161 17.63 -15.47 6.99
CA GLU A 161 18.60 -15.61 5.91
C GLU A 161 18.15 -14.75 4.73
N SER A 162 18.98 -13.79 4.32
CA SER A 162 18.69 -12.94 3.16
C SER A 162 18.47 -13.78 1.89
N GLY A 163 17.42 -13.47 1.15
CA GLY A 163 16.98 -14.15 -0.07
C GLY A 163 16.16 -15.41 0.18
N LYS A 164 16.00 -15.85 1.44
CA LYS A 164 15.15 -16.98 1.77
C LYS A 164 13.69 -16.57 1.78
N VAL A 165 12.86 -17.39 1.15
CA VAL A 165 11.40 -17.31 1.25
C VAL A 165 10.94 -17.92 2.56
N TYR A 166 10.15 -17.16 3.31
CA TYR A 166 9.46 -17.63 4.49
C TYR A 166 7.95 -17.63 4.25
N LYS A 167 7.26 -18.72 4.58
CA LYS A 167 5.82 -18.88 4.35
C LYS A 167 5.07 -19.22 5.64
N SER A 168 3.75 -19.05 5.62
CA SER A 168 2.85 -19.47 6.70
C SER A 168 3.19 -20.88 7.22
N GLY A 169 3.45 -20.98 8.53
CA GLY A 169 3.84 -22.23 9.20
C GLY A 169 5.34 -22.37 9.45
N ASP A 170 6.18 -21.54 8.83
CA ASP A 170 7.62 -21.54 9.12
C ASP A 170 7.91 -20.99 10.52
N ALA A 171 8.88 -21.59 11.21
CA ALA A 171 9.26 -21.17 12.56
C ALA A 171 9.84 -19.74 12.63
N GLY A 172 10.45 -19.29 11.52
CA GLY A 172 11.14 -18.01 11.39
C GLY A 172 10.25 -16.79 11.16
N ILE A 173 8.92 -16.95 11.21
CA ILE A 173 7.97 -15.84 10.98
C ILE A 173 6.95 -15.72 12.08
N ILE A 174 6.25 -14.58 12.05
CA ILE A 174 4.96 -14.38 12.71
C ILE A 174 3.93 -14.16 11.60
N ALA A 175 2.75 -14.78 11.74
CA ALA A 175 1.64 -14.68 10.80
C ALA A 175 0.33 -14.84 11.59
N ASP A 176 0.01 -13.81 12.36
CA ASP A 176 -1.09 -13.82 13.32
C ASP A 176 -2.39 -13.32 12.66
N GLN A 177 -3.47 -14.04 12.90
CA GLN A 177 -4.84 -13.63 12.60
C GLN A 177 -5.50 -13.22 13.91
N GLU A 178 -5.38 -11.95 14.27
CA GLU A 178 -5.87 -11.43 15.54
C GLU A 178 -7.39 -11.21 15.55
N ARG A 179 -7.97 -10.95 14.38
CA ARG A 179 -9.42 -10.71 14.26
C ARG A 179 -9.96 -11.22 12.93
N GLY A 180 -11.21 -11.67 12.98
CA GLY A 180 -12.01 -12.03 11.82
C GLY A 180 -11.88 -13.51 11.44
N PRO A 181 -12.88 -14.09 10.78
CA PRO A 181 -12.80 -15.43 10.20
C PRO A 181 -12.04 -15.41 8.86
N GLY A 182 -11.80 -16.59 8.29
CA GLY A 182 -11.18 -16.72 6.96
C GLY A 182 -9.84 -17.43 7.03
N ASN A 183 -9.36 -17.85 5.86
CA ASN A 183 -8.01 -18.36 5.71
C ASN A 183 -7.09 -17.20 5.39
N TYR A 184 -5.84 -17.33 5.80
CA TYR A 184 -4.85 -16.31 5.59
C TYR A 184 -3.50 -16.98 5.38
N THR A 185 -2.81 -16.62 4.31
CA THR A 185 -1.48 -17.15 4.01
C THR A 185 -0.55 -16.06 3.55
N VAL A 186 0.72 -16.17 3.93
CA VAL A 186 1.77 -15.22 3.56
C VAL A 186 3.00 -15.90 3.00
N ALA A 187 3.72 -15.14 2.18
CA ALA A 187 5.10 -15.38 1.81
C ALA A 187 5.89 -14.06 1.93
N MET A 188 7.10 -14.14 2.49
CA MET A 188 7.94 -12.98 2.76
C MET A 188 9.39 -13.28 2.41
N VAL A 189 10.09 -12.29 1.85
CA VAL A 189 11.51 -12.40 1.49
C VAL A 189 12.19 -11.08 1.81
N ARG A 190 13.25 -11.14 2.61
CA ARG A 190 14.18 -10.02 2.79
C ARG A 190 15.36 -10.18 1.84
N ASP A 191 15.74 -9.12 1.13
CA ASP A 191 16.95 -9.03 0.32
C ASP A 191 17.81 -7.88 0.84
N ASP A 192 18.86 -8.21 1.60
CA ASP A 192 19.75 -7.23 2.24
C ASP A 192 20.60 -6.45 1.23
N ALA A 193 20.89 -7.03 0.07
CA ALA A 193 21.64 -6.33 -0.97
C ALA A 193 20.81 -5.24 -1.63
N LYS A 194 19.50 -5.48 -1.77
CA LYS A 194 18.53 -4.48 -2.26
C LYS A 194 17.96 -3.59 -1.17
N LYS A 195 18.16 -3.95 0.10
CA LYS A 195 17.51 -3.31 1.26
C LYS A 195 15.98 -3.36 1.15
N THR A 196 15.44 -4.46 0.65
CA THR A 196 14.00 -4.60 0.44
C THR A 196 13.43 -5.82 1.11
N THR A 197 12.26 -5.68 1.72
CA THR A 197 11.43 -6.80 2.16
C THR A 197 10.18 -6.87 1.32
N THR A 198 10.01 -7.99 0.61
CA THR A 198 8.80 -8.32 -0.14
C THR A 198 7.85 -9.08 0.77
N TYR A 199 6.58 -8.69 0.73
CA TYR A 199 5.49 -9.34 1.44
C TYR A 199 4.37 -9.65 0.45
N GLU A 200 3.88 -10.87 0.51
CA GLU A 200 2.67 -11.30 -0.20
C GLU A 200 1.69 -11.92 0.80
N ALA A 201 0.41 -11.63 0.61
CA ALA A 201 -0.65 -12.18 1.42
C ALA A 201 -1.88 -12.52 0.57
N LEU A 202 -2.58 -13.59 0.95
CA LEU A 202 -3.90 -13.97 0.46
C LEU A 202 -4.89 -14.01 1.63
N PHE A 203 -6.05 -13.38 1.46
CA PHE A 203 -7.16 -13.30 2.40
C PHE A 203 -8.46 -13.84 1.79
#